data_AF-A0AA39J7N7-F1
#
_entry.id   AF-A0AA39J7N7-F1
#
_cell.length_a   1.000
_cell.length_b   1.000
_cell.length_c   1.000
_cell.angle_alpha   90.00
_cell.angle_beta   90.00
_cell.angle_gamma   90.00
#
_symmetry.space_group_name_H-M   'P 1'
#
loop_
_entity.id
_entity.type
_entity.pdbx_description
1 polymer ?
#
loop_
_entity_poly.entity_id
_entity_poly.type
_entity_poly.pdbx_seq_one_letter_code
_entity_poly.pdbx_strand_id
1 'polypeptide(L)'
;MVSRRTEEEHRTAHNASSRRSYQKNRHAINQHRRETYHAAGKSRKQKSQLEPLICRAARNIDVEVNSGETHMQRSSDIAEALDQLERLGQRFNMLTESSPRRFADKVYHDYVSTFEPSRPRGCRRPIETAIARLSHLKESGHEYEHVVLNVAGVGKEMERVQNVLKPIHQLVTWLEDILCAAMESLDDLQSKYNNKDLAFCSNDN
;
A
#
# COMPACT_ATOMS: atom_id res chain seq x y z
N MET A 1 -45.13 -54.33 -24.28
CA MET A 1 -45.20 -52.92 -23.81
C MET A 1 -44.11 -52.72 -22.76
N VAL A 2 -43.03 -52.00 -23.09
CA VAL A 2 -41.94 -51.72 -22.14
C VAL A 2 -42.18 -50.36 -21.52
N SER A 3 -42.45 -50.35 -20.20
CA SER A 3 -42.70 -49.14 -19.42
C SER A 3 -41.43 -48.29 -19.34
N ARG A 4 -41.46 -47.08 -19.90
CA ARG A 4 -40.38 -46.08 -19.77
C ARG A 4 -40.37 -45.57 -18.33
N ARG A 5 -39.36 -45.98 -17.55
CA ARG A 5 -39.07 -45.35 -16.25
C ARG A 5 -38.76 -43.88 -16.47
N THR A 6 -39.43 -43.01 -15.74
CA THR A 6 -39.25 -41.56 -15.84
C THR A 6 -37.92 -41.13 -15.23
N GLU A 7 -37.30 -40.05 -15.70
CA GLU A 7 -36.00 -39.56 -15.21
C GLU A 7 -35.99 -39.28 -13.69
N GLU A 8 -37.18 -39.03 -13.13
CA GLU A 8 -37.41 -38.85 -11.70
C GLU A 8 -37.27 -40.16 -10.89
N GLU A 9 -37.69 -41.29 -11.47
CA GLU A 9 -37.48 -42.62 -10.89
C GLU A 9 -35.99 -43.00 -10.85
N HIS A 10 -35.23 -42.59 -11.87
CA HIS A 10 -33.79 -42.83 -11.90
C HIS A 10 -33.05 -42.03 -10.80
N ARG A 11 -33.43 -40.76 -10.61
CA ARG A 11 -32.86 -39.90 -9.55
C ARG A 11 -33.19 -40.43 -8.15
N THR A 12 -34.43 -40.83 -7.92
CA THR A 12 -34.85 -41.38 -6.61
C THR A 12 -34.16 -42.72 -6.31
N ALA A 13 -34.02 -43.60 -7.30
CA ALA A 13 -33.28 -44.85 -7.15
C ALA A 13 -31.78 -44.63 -6.87
N HIS A 14 -31.16 -43.68 -7.59
CA HIS A 14 -29.76 -43.31 -7.37
C HIS A 14 -29.53 -42.71 -5.97
N ASN A 15 -30.39 -41.79 -5.54
CA ASN A 15 -30.32 -41.18 -4.22
C ASN A 15 -30.54 -42.21 -3.09
N ALA A 16 -31.45 -43.18 -3.28
CA ALA A 16 -31.66 -44.27 -2.35
C ALA A 16 -30.45 -45.21 -2.26
N SER A 17 -29.83 -45.54 -3.41
CA SER A 17 -28.62 -46.37 -3.47
C SER A 17 -27.43 -45.67 -2.79
N SER A 18 -27.22 -44.39 -3.09
CA SER A 18 -26.17 -43.57 -2.49
C SER A 18 -26.32 -43.46 -0.98
N ARG A 19 -27.54 -43.21 -0.48
CA ARG A 19 -27.84 -43.20 0.97
C ARG A 19 -27.53 -44.53 1.63
N ARG A 20 -27.92 -45.66 1.03
CA ARG A 20 -27.64 -47.00 1.57
C ARG A 20 -26.13 -47.29 1.61
N SER A 21 -25.40 -46.91 0.57
CA SER A 21 -23.94 -47.03 0.52
C SER A 21 -23.26 -46.19 1.61
N TYR A 22 -23.68 -44.93 1.76
CA TYR A 22 -23.14 -44.04 2.79
C TYR A 22 -23.45 -44.54 4.20
N GLN A 23 -24.67 -45.03 4.45
CA GLN A 23 -25.06 -45.62 5.74
C GLN A 23 -24.15 -46.81 6.10
N LYS A 24 -23.85 -47.68 5.12
CA LYS A 24 -22.98 -48.85 5.30
C LYS A 24 -21.51 -48.45 5.57
N ASN A 25 -21.02 -47.43 4.88
CA ASN A 25 -19.61 -47.03 4.93
C ASN A 25 -19.32 -45.87 5.89
N ARG A 26 -20.34 -45.34 6.59
CA ARG A 26 -20.22 -44.17 7.48
C ARG A 26 -19.13 -44.34 8.52
N HIS A 27 -19.01 -45.53 9.11
CA HIS A 27 -18.01 -45.82 10.13
C HIS A 27 -16.60 -45.85 9.55
N ALA A 28 -16.39 -46.46 8.38
CA ALA A 28 -15.09 -46.48 7.69
C ALA A 28 -14.67 -45.07 7.27
N ILE A 29 -15.59 -44.25 6.75
CA ILE A 29 -15.34 -42.85 6.38
C ILE A 29 -14.94 -42.03 7.62
N ASN A 30 -15.66 -42.19 8.73
CA ASN A 30 -15.36 -41.48 9.98
C ASN A 30 -14.06 -41.97 10.62
N GLN A 31 -13.76 -43.26 10.54
CA GLN A 31 -12.51 -43.84 11.02
C GLN A 31 -11.33 -43.31 10.24
N HIS A 32 -11.41 -43.32 8.91
CA HIS A 32 -10.36 -42.75 8.05
C HIS A 32 -10.15 -41.26 8.35
N ARG A 33 -11.22 -40.48 8.54
CA ARG A 33 -11.11 -39.08 8.98
C ARG A 33 -10.37 -38.95 10.31
N ARG A 34 -10.71 -39.77 11.32
CA ARG A 34 -10.02 -39.76 12.62
C ARG A 34 -8.54 -40.12 12.48
N GLU A 35 -8.22 -41.13 11.68
CA GLU A 35 -6.84 -41.55 11.42
C GLU A 35 -6.03 -40.43 10.75
N THR A 36 -6.59 -39.73 9.77
CA THR A 36 -5.96 -38.56 9.14
C THR A 36 -5.73 -37.42 10.15
N TYR A 37 -6.71 -37.13 11.01
CA TYR A 37 -6.54 -36.13 12.08
C TYR A 37 -5.46 -36.54 13.09
N HIS A 38 -5.41 -37.81 13.48
CA HIS A 38 -4.38 -38.31 14.41
C HIS A 38 -2.99 -38.36 13.77
N ALA A 39 -2.88 -38.68 12.49
CA ALA A 39 -1.62 -38.63 11.74
C ALA A 39 -1.08 -37.20 11.62
N ALA A 40 -1.94 -36.23 11.31
CA ALA A 40 -1.58 -34.81 11.28
C ALA A 40 -1.22 -34.24 12.67
N GLY A 41 -1.82 -34.77 13.74
CA GLY A 41 -1.49 -34.41 15.13
C GLY A 41 -0.15 -34.98 15.61
N LYS A 42 0.24 -36.18 15.17
CA LYS A 42 1.50 -36.82 15.56
C LYS A 42 2.72 -36.15 14.92
N SER A 43 2.63 -35.72 13.66
CA SER A 43 3.69 -34.95 12.99
C SER A 43 3.87 -33.53 13.55
N ARG A 44 2.86 -32.99 14.24
CA ARG A 44 2.95 -31.69 14.94
C ARG A 44 3.66 -31.76 16.29
N LYS A 45 3.57 -32.89 17.01
CA LYS A 45 4.16 -33.06 18.35
C LYS A 45 5.68 -33.31 18.36
N GLN A 46 6.29 -33.67 17.23
CA GLN A 46 7.76 -33.81 17.14
C GLN A 46 8.49 -32.50 16.80
N LYS A 47 7.77 -31.42 16.46
CA LYS A 47 8.37 -30.12 16.05
C LYS A 47 8.10 -28.95 17.00
N SER A 48 7.56 -29.18 18.19
CA SER A 48 7.17 -28.08 19.10
C SER A 48 7.80 -28.20 20.49
N GLN A 49 9.07 -27.81 20.60
CA GLN A 49 9.51 -27.03 21.74
C GLN A 49 10.13 -25.76 21.17
N LEU A 50 9.65 -24.60 21.66
CA LEU A 50 9.96 -23.23 21.23
C LEU A 50 9.09 -22.71 20.06
N GLU A 51 7.91 -22.21 20.42
CA GLU A 51 7.42 -20.85 20.09
C GLU A 51 5.88 -20.79 20.23
N PRO A 52 5.36 -20.42 21.40
CA PRO A 52 4.01 -19.91 21.52
C PRO A 52 4.06 -18.38 21.50
N LEU A 53 3.56 -17.75 20.42
CA LEU A 53 2.76 -16.52 20.42
C LEU A 53 2.66 -15.85 19.03
N ILE A 54 3.56 -16.13 18.09
CA ILE A 54 3.57 -15.46 16.77
C ILE A 54 2.53 -16.04 15.79
N CYS A 55 2.19 -17.33 15.87
CA CYS A 55 1.27 -17.95 14.91
C CYS A 55 -0.23 -17.69 15.17
N ARG A 56 -0.62 -16.99 16.25
CA ARG A 56 -2.03 -16.68 16.52
C ARG A 56 -2.49 -15.38 15.84
N ALA A 57 -1.56 -14.48 15.50
CA ALA A 57 -1.85 -13.29 14.70
C ALA A 57 -2.06 -13.65 13.21
N ALA A 58 -1.36 -14.66 12.69
CA ALA A 58 -1.46 -15.07 11.29
C ALA A 58 -2.78 -15.81 10.92
N ARG A 59 -3.59 -16.24 11.89
CA ARG A 59 -4.86 -16.96 11.63
C ARG A 59 -6.11 -16.09 11.63
N ASN A 60 -6.00 -14.80 11.96
CA ASN A 60 -7.13 -13.88 11.91
C ASN A 60 -7.24 -13.13 10.57
N ILE A 61 -6.39 -13.45 9.59
CA ILE A 61 -6.43 -12.87 8.23
C ILE A 61 -7.07 -13.82 7.21
N ASP A 62 -7.41 -15.07 7.59
CA ASP A 62 -8.04 -16.05 6.69
C ASP A 62 -9.57 -16.08 6.79
N VAL A 63 -10.22 -14.94 7.10
CA VAL A 63 -11.67 -14.80 6.96
C VAL A 63 -12.01 -13.45 6.35
N GLU A 64 -11.58 -13.24 5.10
CA GLU A 64 -12.39 -12.45 4.18
C GLU A 64 -12.31 -13.04 2.76
N VAL A 65 -13.32 -13.86 2.46
CA VAL A 65 -14.00 -13.94 1.16
C VAL A 65 -13.08 -14.08 -0.06
N ASN A 66 -12.87 -15.33 -0.48
CA ASN A 66 -13.37 -15.93 -1.74
C ASN A 66 -13.86 -14.99 -2.87
N SER A 67 -13.14 -13.92 -3.21
CA SER A 67 -13.24 -13.23 -4.50
C SER A 67 -12.35 -14.00 -5.47
N GLY A 68 -12.93 -14.51 -6.57
CA GLY A 68 -12.25 -15.34 -7.56
C GLY A 68 -11.20 -14.60 -8.41
N GLU A 69 -10.38 -13.74 -7.80
CA GLU A 69 -9.25 -13.09 -8.45
C GLU A 69 -8.16 -14.12 -8.70
N THR A 70 -7.99 -14.46 -9.97
CA THR A 70 -6.90 -15.30 -10.40
C THR A 70 -5.56 -14.63 -10.07
N HIS A 71 -4.53 -15.43 -9.78
CA HIS A 71 -3.15 -14.94 -9.59
C HIS A 71 -2.68 -14.00 -10.73
N MET A 72 -3.22 -14.20 -11.94
CA MET A 72 -2.98 -13.34 -13.10
C MET A 72 -3.52 -11.92 -12.90
N GLN A 73 -4.70 -11.76 -12.30
CA GLN A 73 -5.29 -10.45 -12.01
C GLN A 73 -4.43 -9.67 -11.02
N ARG A 74 -4.07 -10.30 -9.89
CA ARG A 74 -3.20 -9.68 -8.88
C ARG A 74 -1.84 -9.24 -9.42
N SER A 75 -1.26 -10.06 -10.30
CA SER A 75 0.00 -9.71 -10.97
C SER A 75 -0.16 -8.51 -11.92
N SER A 76 -1.32 -8.39 -12.58
CA SER A 76 -1.67 -7.26 -13.44
C SER A 76 -1.83 -5.97 -12.64
N ASP A 77 -2.56 -6.02 -11.52
CA ASP A 77 -2.86 -4.84 -10.71
C ASP A 77 -1.58 -4.23 -10.09
N ILE A 78 -0.66 -5.09 -9.61
CA ILE A 78 0.66 -4.63 -9.13
C ILE A 78 1.47 -4.00 -10.27
N ALA A 79 1.51 -4.65 -11.44
CA ALA A 79 2.27 -4.14 -12.58
C ALA A 79 1.75 -2.77 -13.03
N GLU A 80 0.43 -2.59 -13.07
CA GLU A 80 -0.19 -1.31 -13.39
C GLU A 80 0.13 -0.24 -12.32
N ALA A 81 0.00 -0.57 -11.03
CA ALA A 81 0.33 0.36 -9.95
C ALA A 81 1.79 0.82 -10.00
N LEU A 82 2.72 -0.09 -10.32
CA LEU A 82 4.14 0.25 -10.46
C LEU A 82 4.42 1.11 -11.71
N ASP A 83 3.74 0.87 -12.84
CA ASP A 83 3.85 1.73 -14.03
C ASP A 83 3.33 3.15 -13.73
N GLN A 84 2.20 3.27 -13.03
CA GLN A 84 1.68 4.58 -12.61
C GLN A 84 2.60 5.28 -11.61
N LEU A 85 3.20 4.54 -10.69
CA LEU A 85 4.20 5.06 -9.76
C LEU A 85 5.45 5.58 -10.50
N GLU A 86 5.92 4.90 -11.54
CA GLU A 86 7.03 5.39 -12.37
C GLU A 86 6.67 6.70 -13.06
N ARG A 87 5.48 6.78 -13.66
CA ARG A 87 4.95 8.02 -14.26
C ARG A 87 4.81 9.15 -13.22
N LEU A 88 4.43 8.82 -12.00
CA LEU A 88 4.38 9.76 -10.88
C LEU A 88 5.77 10.31 -10.56
N GLY A 89 6.78 9.44 -10.51
CA GLY A 89 8.18 9.83 -10.34
C GLY A 89 8.66 10.74 -11.47
N GLN A 90 8.32 10.43 -12.73
CA GLN A 90 8.62 11.30 -13.87
C GLN A 90 7.93 12.67 -13.77
N ARG A 91 6.66 12.72 -13.35
CA ARG A 91 5.93 13.97 -13.09
C ARG A 91 6.59 14.81 -12.00
N PHE A 92 7.04 14.18 -10.92
CA PHE A 92 7.80 14.84 -9.87
C PHE A 92 9.14 15.40 -10.39
N ASN A 93 9.87 14.62 -11.20
CA ASN A 93 11.11 15.07 -11.81
C ASN A 93 10.89 16.24 -12.78
N MET A 94 9.81 16.22 -13.57
CA MET A 94 9.44 17.36 -14.43
C MET A 94 9.09 18.60 -13.62
N LEU A 95 8.33 18.44 -12.51
CA LEU A 95 7.96 19.54 -11.63
C LEU A 95 9.19 20.20 -10.99
N THR A 96 10.15 19.39 -10.58
CA THR A 96 11.35 19.83 -9.84
C THR A 96 12.55 20.11 -10.74
N GLU A 97 12.40 20.00 -12.07
CA GLU A 97 13.52 20.10 -13.02
C GLU A 97 14.67 19.14 -12.64
N SER A 98 14.31 17.94 -12.17
CA SER A 98 15.22 16.91 -11.63
C SER A 98 16.03 17.31 -10.38
N SER A 99 15.68 18.41 -9.72
CA SER A 99 16.35 18.86 -8.51
C SER A 99 15.35 19.45 -7.50
N PRO A 100 14.84 18.64 -6.55
CA PRO A 100 13.93 19.10 -5.50
C PRO A 100 14.49 20.29 -4.70
N ARG A 101 15.81 20.29 -4.45
CA ARG A 101 16.48 21.39 -3.75
C ARG A 101 16.46 22.69 -4.55
N ARG A 102 16.75 22.65 -5.85
CA ARG A 102 16.67 23.86 -6.70
C ARG A 102 15.23 24.36 -6.83
N PHE A 103 14.26 23.46 -6.83
CA PHE A 103 12.86 23.83 -6.80
C PHE A 103 12.48 24.55 -5.50
N ALA A 104 12.88 24.04 -4.34
CA ALA A 104 12.66 24.70 -3.04
C ALA A 104 13.32 26.09 -2.99
N ASP A 105 14.57 26.19 -3.47
CA ASP A 105 15.32 27.44 -3.56
C ASP A 105 14.61 28.49 -4.46
N LYS A 106 14.09 28.05 -5.61
CA LYS A 106 13.27 28.89 -6.49
C LYS A 106 12.01 29.39 -5.79
N VAL A 107 11.28 28.51 -5.10
CA VAL A 107 10.06 28.89 -4.36
C VAL A 107 10.38 29.89 -3.24
N TYR A 108 11.51 29.72 -2.55
CA TYR A 108 12.01 30.68 -1.57
C TYR A 108 12.25 32.05 -2.20
N HIS A 109 13.00 32.12 -3.31
CA HIS A 109 13.27 33.38 -3.99
C HIS A 109 12.01 34.05 -4.58
N ASP A 110 11.09 33.26 -5.11
CA ASP A 110 9.79 33.74 -5.59
C ASP A 110 8.98 34.36 -4.43
N TYR A 111 9.00 33.73 -3.24
CA TYR A 111 8.35 34.28 -2.04
C TYR A 111 9.00 35.60 -1.60
N VAL A 112 10.34 35.64 -1.47
CA VAL A 112 11.07 36.85 -1.04
C VAL A 112 10.85 38.01 -2.03
N SER A 113 10.73 37.71 -3.33
CA SER A 113 10.46 38.71 -4.37
C SER A 113 9.05 39.31 -4.29
N THR A 114 8.13 38.72 -3.53
CA THR A 114 6.76 39.23 -3.35
C THR A 114 6.62 40.25 -2.21
N PHE A 115 7.71 40.57 -1.51
CA PHE A 115 7.71 41.59 -0.47
C PHE A 115 7.75 42.98 -1.07
N GLU A 116 6.75 43.76 -0.70
CA GLU A 116 6.64 45.17 -1.05
C GLU A 116 6.37 45.98 0.23
N PRO A 117 6.71 47.28 0.26
CA PRO A 117 6.36 48.15 1.39
C PRO A 117 4.85 48.17 1.69
N SER A 118 4.02 47.90 0.68
CA SER A 118 2.56 47.78 0.77
C SER A 118 2.10 46.45 1.41
N ARG A 119 2.97 45.44 1.47
CA ARG A 119 2.67 44.07 1.90
C ARG A 119 3.83 43.49 2.73
N PRO A 120 3.91 43.84 4.04
CA PRO A 120 5.04 43.47 4.90
C PRO A 120 5.12 41.97 5.24
N ARG A 121 4.16 41.15 4.80
CA ARG A 121 4.15 39.68 4.99
C ARG A 121 4.39 38.90 3.68
N GLY A 122 4.61 39.60 2.56
CA GLY A 122 4.71 38.99 1.24
C GLY A 122 3.43 38.27 0.80
N CYS A 123 3.51 37.54 -0.30
CA CYS A 123 2.43 36.72 -0.85
C CYS A 123 2.75 35.24 -0.58
N ARG A 124 1.94 34.54 0.22
CA ARG A 124 2.15 33.10 0.52
C ARG A 124 1.79 32.17 -0.63
N ARG A 125 1.06 32.69 -1.63
CA ARG A 125 0.54 31.92 -2.76
C ARG A 125 1.60 31.06 -3.48
N PRO A 126 2.85 31.51 -3.73
CA PRO A 126 3.85 30.67 -4.40
C PRO A 126 4.15 29.38 -3.62
N ILE A 127 4.29 29.48 -2.30
CA ILE A 127 4.56 28.35 -1.42
C ILE A 127 3.33 27.44 -1.34
N GLU A 128 2.15 28.01 -1.08
CA GLU A 128 0.88 27.26 -0.99
C GLU A 128 0.57 26.52 -2.30
N THR A 129 0.80 27.16 -3.46
CA THR A 129 0.61 26.54 -4.77
C THR A 129 1.58 25.39 -5.00
N ALA A 130 2.84 25.54 -4.57
CA ALA A 130 3.84 24.48 -4.66
C ALA A 130 3.47 23.28 -3.77
N ILE A 131 3.07 23.53 -2.52
CA ILE A 131 2.60 22.50 -1.59
C ILE A 131 1.38 21.78 -2.18
N ALA A 132 0.36 22.51 -2.66
CA ALA A 132 -0.84 21.91 -3.22
C ALA A 132 -0.54 20.96 -4.41
N ARG A 133 0.39 21.34 -5.29
CA ARG A 133 0.83 20.49 -6.42
C ARG A 133 1.52 19.21 -5.94
N LEU A 134 2.34 19.30 -4.89
CA LEU A 134 3.03 18.15 -4.32
C LEU A 134 2.10 17.26 -3.50
N SER A 135 1.13 17.83 -2.78
CA SER A 135 0.10 17.09 -2.05
C SER A 135 -0.70 16.19 -2.99
N HIS A 136 -1.09 16.69 -4.16
CA HIS A 136 -1.74 15.86 -5.17
C HIS A 136 -0.84 14.68 -5.61
N LEU A 137 0.46 14.90 -5.83
CA LEU A 137 1.37 13.81 -6.19
C LEU A 137 1.51 12.78 -5.06
N LYS A 138 1.59 13.26 -3.81
CA LYS A 138 1.65 12.43 -2.61
C LYS A 138 0.40 11.58 -2.45
N GLU A 139 -0.79 12.18 -2.61
CA GLU A 139 -2.07 11.48 -2.56
C GLU A 139 -2.15 10.36 -3.61
N SER A 140 -1.83 10.66 -4.87
CA SER A 140 -1.76 9.63 -5.92
C SER A 140 -0.77 8.51 -5.58
N GLY A 141 0.38 8.84 -5.00
CA GLY A 141 1.37 7.84 -4.61
C GLY A 141 0.90 6.96 -3.44
N HIS A 142 0.13 7.49 -2.48
CA HIS A 142 -0.47 6.70 -1.40
C HIS A 142 -1.55 5.74 -1.91
N GLU A 143 -2.27 6.08 -2.97
CA GLU A 143 -3.21 5.15 -3.61
C GLU A 143 -2.45 3.92 -4.15
N TYR A 144 -1.32 4.14 -4.83
CA TYR A 144 -0.48 3.04 -5.33
C TYR A 144 0.20 2.26 -4.19
N GLU A 145 0.62 2.96 -3.13
CA GLU A 145 1.13 2.33 -1.91
C GLU A 145 0.13 1.35 -1.32
N HIS A 146 -1.14 1.75 -1.22
CA HIS A 146 -2.21 0.90 -0.70
C HIS A 146 -2.46 -0.33 -1.59
N VAL A 147 -2.45 -0.17 -2.92
CA VAL A 147 -2.57 -1.31 -3.86
C VAL A 147 -1.40 -2.28 -3.66
N VAL A 148 -0.17 -1.78 -3.64
CA VAL A 148 1.03 -2.62 -3.47
C VAL A 148 1.01 -3.34 -2.11
N LEU A 149 0.65 -2.63 -1.04
CA LEU A 149 0.59 -3.21 0.30
C LEU A 149 -0.46 -4.33 0.40
N ASN A 150 -1.62 -4.15 -0.24
CA ASN A 150 -2.70 -5.15 -0.19
C ASN A 150 -2.42 -6.39 -1.05
N VAL A 151 -1.71 -6.25 -2.18
CA VAL A 151 -1.49 -7.37 -3.11
C VAL A 151 -0.13 -8.05 -2.89
N ALA A 152 0.94 -7.28 -2.70
CA ALA A 152 2.31 -7.79 -2.55
C ALA A 152 2.83 -7.76 -1.09
N GLY A 153 2.28 -6.89 -0.25
CA GLY A 153 2.76 -6.67 1.12
C GLY A 153 4.06 -5.86 1.18
N VAL A 154 4.78 -5.98 2.29
CA VAL A 154 6.06 -5.29 2.50
C VAL A 154 7.18 -6.09 1.83
N GLY A 155 7.61 -5.63 0.66
CA GLY A 155 8.62 -6.30 -0.18
C GLY A 155 9.39 -5.34 -1.08
N LYS A 156 9.92 -5.84 -2.20
CA LYS A 156 10.71 -5.05 -3.16
C LYS A 156 9.85 -4.01 -3.88
N GLU A 157 8.58 -4.33 -4.10
CA GLU A 157 7.59 -3.46 -4.72
C GLU A 157 7.32 -2.25 -3.81
N MET A 158 7.18 -2.50 -2.50
CA MET A 158 7.02 -1.45 -1.50
C MET A 158 8.25 -0.56 -1.39
N GLU A 159 9.46 -1.12 -1.50
CA GLU A 159 10.70 -0.35 -1.55
C GLU A 159 10.70 0.62 -2.75
N ARG A 160 10.22 0.19 -3.92
CA ARG A 160 10.08 1.07 -5.10
C ARG A 160 9.10 2.22 -4.84
N VAL A 161 7.96 1.93 -4.21
CA VAL A 161 6.99 2.96 -3.79
C VAL A 161 7.67 3.99 -2.91
N GLN A 162 8.39 3.54 -1.89
CA GLN A 162 9.09 4.42 -0.95
C GLN A 162 10.19 5.24 -1.63
N ASN A 163 10.91 4.68 -2.61
CA ASN A 163 11.94 5.42 -3.36
C ASN A 163 11.37 6.60 -4.17
N VAL A 164 10.12 6.51 -4.62
CA VAL A 164 9.43 7.59 -5.33
C VAL A 164 8.78 8.57 -4.34
N LEU A 165 8.12 8.05 -3.30
CA LEU A 165 7.39 8.88 -2.35
C LEU A 165 8.30 9.66 -1.40
N LYS A 166 9.43 9.10 -0.97
CA LYS A 166 10.30 9.73 0.04
C LYS A 166 10.82 11.11 -0.41
N PRO A 167 11.33 11.30 -1.64
CA PRO A 167 11.71 12.63 -2.14
C PRO A 167 10.54 13.61 -2.20
N ILE A 168 9.32 13.15 -2.54
CA ILE A 168 8.12 14.00 -2.57
C ILE A 168 7.81 14.50 -1.16
N HIS A 169 7.80 13.61 -0.17
CA HIS A 169 7.57 13.95 1.23
C HIS A 169 8.63 14.93 1.75
N GLN A 170 9.90 14.67 1.46
CA GLN A 170 11.01 15.52 1.87
C GLN A 170 10.84 16.95 1.33
N LEU A 171 10.46 17.09 0.04
CA LEU A 171 10.23 18.39 -0.55
C LEU A 171 9.02 19.12 0.07
N VAL A 172 7.93 18.41 0.37
CA VAL A 172 6.78 19.01 1.07
C VAL A 172 7.21 19.55 2.42
N THR A 173 7.95 18.76 3.21
CA THR A 173 8.46 19.20 4.51
C THR A 173 9.36 20.43 4.40
N TRP A 174 10.21 20.51 3.37
CA TRP A 174 11.03 21.70 3.13
C TRP A 174 10.19 22.95 2.83
N LEU A 175 9.12 22.82 2.05
CA LEU A 175 8.24 23.94 1.75
C LEU A 175 7.39 24.36 2.96
N GLU A 176 6.98 23.40 3.79
CA GLU A 176 6.31 23.66 5.06
C GLU A 176 7.23 24.41 6.03
N ASP A 177 8.51 24.04 6.10
CA ASP A 177 9.53 24.74 6.89
C ASP A 177 9.72 26.19 6.43
N ILE A 178 9.81 26.42 5.11
CA ILE A 178 9.83 27.78 4.54
C ILE A 178 8.57 28.55 4.93
N LEU A 179 7.39 27.93 4.83
CA LEU A 179 6.13 28.58 5.19
C LEU A 179 6.07 28.93 6.68
N CYS A 180 6.50 28.02 7.55
CA CYS A 180 6.58 28.25 8.98
C CYS A 180 7.51 29.41 9.33
N ALA A 181 8.73 29.43 8.78
CA ALA A 181 9.66 30.55 8.98
C ALA A 181 9.12 31.87 8.41
N ALA A 182 8.47 31.83 7.24
CA ALA A 182 7.78 32.99 6.64
C ALA A 182 6.61 33.53 7.51
N MET A 183 5.99 32.68 8.33
CA MET A 183 4.92 33.08 9.24
C MET A 183 5.43 33.84 10.47
N GLU A 184 6.67 33.58 10.89
CA GLU A 184 7.35 34.26 12.01
C GLU A 184 7.74 35.68 11.61
N SER A 185 8.69 35.82 10.69
CA SER A 185 9.09 37.09 10.08
C SER A 185 9.94 36.87 8.82
N LEU A 186 10.06 37.89 7.97
CA LEU A 186 10.97 37.84 6.82
C LEU A 186 12.43 37.79 7.27
N ASP A 187 12.78 38.55 8.30
CA ASP A 187 14.15 38.65 8.80
C ASP A 187 14.61 37.30 9.38
N ASP A 188 13.72 36.58 10.09
CA ASP A 188 14.00 35.23 10.59
C ASP A 188 14.16 34.24 9.44
N LEU A 189 13.28 34.28 8.43
CA LEU A 189 13.38 33.42 7.26
C LEU A 189 14.69 33.64 6.49
N GLN A 190 15.07 34.89 6.23
CA GLN A 190 16.33 35.21 5.55
C GLN A 190 17.54 34.82 6.39
N SER A 191 17.48 35.02 7.71
CA SER A 191 18.53 34.58 8.63
C SER A 191 18.70 33.06 8.59
N LYS A 192 17.61 32.30 8.67
CA LYS A 192 17.61 30.83 8.56
C LYS A 192 18.15 30.36 7.21
N TYR A 193 17.80 31.03 6.12
CA TYR A 193 18.34 30.71 4.79
C TYR A 193 19.85 30.96 4.71
N ASN A 194 20.32 32.13 5.15
CA ASN A 194 21.73 32.53 5.11
C ASN A 194 22.61 31.65 5.98
N ASN A 195 22.11 31.23 7.15
CA ASN A 195 22.80 30.33 8.07
C ASN A 195 22.74 28.85 7.64
N LYS A 196 21.97 28.53 6.60
CA LYS A 196 21.65 27.16 6.18
C LYS A 196 20.90 26.34 7.23
N ASP A 197 20.12 27.01 8.06
CA ASP A 197 19.29 26.38 9.10
C ASP A 197 17.98 25.81 8.52
N LEU A 198 17.58 26.24 7.33
CA LEU A 198 16.41 25.66 6.64
C LEU A 198 16.69 24.21 6.24
N ALA A 199 15.68 23.36 6.37
CA ALA A 199 15.81 21.92 6.16
C ALA A 199 16.36 21.55 4.76
N PHE A 200 16.07 22.36 3.73
CA PHE A 200 16.59 22.13 2.38
C PHE A 200 18.01 22.66 2.17
N CYS A 201 18.54 23.52 3.04
CA CYS A 201 19.90 24.07 2.97
C CYS A 201 20.92 23.21 3.70
N SER A 202 20.48 22.45 4.72
CA SER A 202 21.30 21.47 5.44
C SER A 202 21.84 20.42 4.47
N ASN A 203 23.17 20.36 4.32
CA ASN A 203 23.80 19.28 3.57
C ASN A 203 23.59 17.98 4.36
N ASP A 204 22.74 17.09 3.87
CA ASP A 204 22.71 15.71 4.32
C ASP A 204 24.13 15.14 4.12
N ASN A 205 24.81 14.86 5.23
CA ASN A 205 26.09 14.15 5.30
C ASN A 205 25.80 12.65 5.46
#